data_AF-A0A9W3JV24-F1
#
_entry.id   AF-A0A9W3JV24-F1
#
_cell.length_a   1.000
_cell.length_b   1.000
_cell.length_c   1.000
_cell.angle_alpha   90.00
_cell.angle_beta   90.00
_cell.angle_gamma   90.00
#
_symmetry.space_group_name_H-M   'P 1'
#
loop_
_entity.id
_entity.type
_entity.pdbx_description
1 polymer ?
#
loop_
_entity_poly.entity_id
_entity_poly.type
_entity_poly.pdbx_seq_one_letter_code
_entity_poly.pdbx_strand_id
1 'polypeptide(L)'
;MVNSFESASKPKTTLLQGQSATSSTTPGPLPPIVEGVGSSNRINSSTEYVYQYGVKNLQLNHSLYEQAGIFVTKPIEVEGNIVEVSLSTFEDHPLFNELDGMATDRVTSIEYYISLEENPSLNDWVSILPEGTKNVKCEKLFFRGSSAELRFHADISDEDNTKVYRNNILMNRSDWYFTERGAAIQLAVPHDNSSIYTIDYVPNANLFDPWTVKVGDRFSKRVRKVESFPNGTDSNNTIKLSKYPFVDYKQVNSGESYDPNTSEYRPIDVFLTNGAIVVGGGKTQPEFFPIAYSSKNEFTTKNRTDYKTSKDAFLNKYSIVPDSAYKTFEYKQEKNKLIFTESFNRSDLYYNEATNHGNATVVVHYDYLVTNFRLKVILRKNVGDELVVTPMVDSYQLKFKVMK
;
A
#
# COMPACT_ATOMS: atom_id res chain seq x y z
N MET A 1 12.25 4.15 5.33
CA MET A 1 13.43 3.27 5.23
C MET A 1 13.64 2.97 3.76
N VAL A 2 14.85 3.21 3.23
CA VAL A 2 15.21 2.85 1.86
C VAL A 2 15.65 1.40 1.89
N ASN A 3 14.81 0.48 1.42
CA ASN A 3 15.22 -0.91 1.24
C ASN A 3 15.85 -1.03 -0.15
N SER A 4 17.18 -1.07 -0.19
CA SER A 4 17.95 -1.46 -1.38
C SER A 4 17.78 -2.96 -1.61
N PHE A 5 17.40 -3.34 -2.82
CA PHE A 5 17.30 -4.74 -3.24
C PHE A 5 18.67 -5.40 -3.28
N GLU A 6 18.85 -6.51 -2.55
CA GLU A 6 19.85 -7.52 -2.89
C GLU A 6 19.25 -8.49 -3.90
N SER A 7 19.92 -8.65 -5.03
CA SER A 7 19.55 -9.53 -6.13
C SER A 7 19.56 -11.00 -5.71
N ALA A 8 18.45 -11.72 -5.96
CA ALA A 8 18.35 -13.16 -5.71
C ALA A 8 18.46 -14.00 -7.00
N SER A 9 19.33 -15.00 -6.89
CA SER A 9 19.46 -16.26 -7.66
C SER A 9 19.75 -16.20 -9.17
N LYS A 10 20.97 -16.61 -9.51
CA LYS A 10 21.40 -17.00 -10.87
C LYS A 10 20.53 -18.15 -11.40
N PRO A 11 20.16 -18.14 -12.69
CA PRO A 11 19.43 -19.23 -13.32
C PRO A 11 20.29 -20.50 -13.41
N LYS A 12 19.64 -21.66 -13.23
CA LYS A 12 20.24 -22.99 -13.26
C LYS A 12 20.42 -23.43 -14.72
N THR A 13 21.64 -23.37 -15.23
CA THR A 13 22.00 -23.81 -16.59
C THR A 13 21.87 -25.33 -16.69
N THR A 14 21.05 -25.82 -17.62
CA THR A 14 21.02 -27.25 -17.98
C THR A 14 21.79 -27.42 -19.29
N LEU A 15 22.93 -28.09 -19.24
CA LEU A 15 23.77 -28.39 -20.41
C LEU A 15 23.18 -29.57 -21.19
N LEU A 16 22.82 -29.35 -22.45
CA LEU A 16 22.60 -30.44 -23.42
C LEU A 16 23.95 -30.80 -24.05
N GLN A 17 24.34 -32.08 -23.93
CA GLN A 17 25.56 -32.63 -24.55
C GLN A 17 25.40 -32.68 -26.09
N GLY A 18 26.20 -31.87 -26.79
CA GLY A 18 26.33 -31.91 -28.24
C GLY A 18 27.30 -32.99 -28.71
N GLN A 19 26.89 -33.74 -29.73
CA GLN A 19 27.66 -34.76 -30.42
C GLN A 19 28.90 -34.20 -31.12
N SER A 20 29.97 -34.99 -31.12
CA SER A 20 31.26 -34.69 -31.72
C SER A 20 31.18 -34.64 -33.25
N ALA A 21 31.58 -33.52 -33.86
CA ALA A 21 31.87 -33.43 -35.28
C ALA A 21 33.38 -33.28 -35.50
N THR A 22 33.93 -34.24 -36.23
CA THR A 22 35.34 -34.42 -36.59
C THR A 22 35.92 -33.24 -37.37
N SER A 23 37.12 -32.81 -37.00
CA SER A 23 37.95 -31.83 -37.71
C SER A 23 38.57 -32.42 -38.98
N SER A 24 38.43 -31.74 -40.12
CA SER A 24 39.30 -31.95 -41.28
C SER A 24 40.35 -30.83 -41.37
N THR A 25 41.62 -31.20 -41.29
CA THR A 25 42.76 -30.27 -41.40
C THR A 25 43.49 -30.53 -42.71
N THR A 26 43.32 -29.68 -43.74
CA THR A 26 44.39 -29.08 -44.58
C THR A 26 43.80 -28.38 -45.82
N PRO A 27 44.29 -27.18 -46.20
CA PRO A 27 44.10 -26.64 -47.55
C PRO A 27 45.10 -27.30 -48.52
N GLY A 28 44.60 -27.88 -49.62
CA GLY A 28 45.44 -28.32 -50.73
C GLY A 28 45.88 -27.14 -51.62
N PRO A 29 47.02 -27.24 -52.34
CA PRO A 29 47.48 -26.18 -53.23
C PRO A 29 46.62 -26.07 -54.50
N LEU A 30 46.42 -24.84 -54.98
CA LEU A 30 45.71 -24.54 -56.24
C LEU A 30 46.53 -24.96 -57.48
N PRO A 31 45.88 -25.30 -58.61
CA PRO A 31 46.56 -25.73 -59.83
C PRO A 31 47.29 -24.57 -60.54
N PRO A 32 48.34 -24.84 -61.32
CA PRO A 32 49.07 -23.80 -62.03
C PRO A 32 48.29 -23.30 -63.25
N ILE A 33 48.29 -21.98 -63.44
CA ILE A 33 47.74 -21.31 -64.62
C ILE A 33 48.79 -21.35 -65.74
N VAL A 34 48.40 -21.82 -66.92
CA VAL A 34 49.22 -21.81 -68.13
C VAL A 34 49.27 -20.40 -68.71
N GLU A 35 50.47 -19.88 -68.95
CA GLU A 35 50.69 -18.55 -69.56
C GLU A 35 50.33 -18.53 -71.05
N GLY A 36 49.50 -17.55 -71.43
CA GLY A 36 49.29 -17.12 -72.81
C GLY A 36 49.98 -15.76 -73.03
N VAL A 37 50.89 -15.74 -73.99
CA VAL A 37 51.80 -14.64 -74.36
C VAL A 37 51.07 -13.36 -74.79
N GLY A 38 51.52 -12.18 -74.31
CA GLY A 38 51.46 -10.96 -75.12
C GLY A 38 51.26 -9.61 -74.40
N SER A 39 52.36 -8.85 -74.33
CA SER A 39 52.46 -7.39 -74.29
C SER A 39 52.35 -6.65 -72.95
N SER A 40 53.25 -5.68 -72.83
CA SER A 40 53.73 -4.95 -71.66
C SER A 40 52.69 -4.09 -70.95
N ASN A 41 52.58 -4.25 -69.63
CA ASN A 41 52.38 -3.14 -68.71
C ASN A 41 52.87 -3.53 -67.32
N ARG A 42 53.54 -2.59 -66.63
CA ARG A 42 54.06 -2.77 -65.27
C ARG A 42 52.94 -3.26 -64.34
N ILE A 43 53.02 -4.51 -63.91
CA ILE A 43 52.14 -5.04 -62.87
C ILE A 43 52.72 -4.54 -61.55
N ASN A 44 52.10 -3.52 -60.95
CA ASN A 44 52.26 -3.28 -59.52
C ASN A 44 51.81 -4.56 -58.82
N SER A 45 52.75 -5.34 -58.28
CA SER A 45 52.41 -6.44 -57.39
C SER A 45 51.96 -5.83 -56.06
N SER A 46 50.73 -5.33 -55.99
CA SER A 46 50.08 -5.12 -54.70
C SER A 46 49.75 -6.49 -54.16
N THR A 47 50.48 -6.93 -53.14
CA THR A 47 50.11 -8.11 -52.37
C THR A 47 48.74 -7.84 -51.74
N GLU A 48 47.69 -8.43 -52.29
CA GLU A 48 46.35 -8.28 -51.74
C GLU A 48 46.21 -9.24 -50.56
N TYR A 49 46.19 -8.69 -49.34
CA TYR A 49 45.93 -9.47 -48.14
C TYR A 49 44.42 -9.62 -47.97
N VAL A 50 43.89 -10.79 -48.34
CA VAL A 50 42.51 -11.15 -48.06
C VAL A 50 42.42 -11.70 -46.64
N TYR A 51 41.86 -10.90 -45.72
CA TYR A 51 41.58 -11.34 -44.36
C TYR A 51 40.18 -11.95 -44.30
N GLN A 52 40.11 -13.27 -44.08
CA GLN A 52 38.85 -13.96 -43.87
C GLN A 52 38.55 -14.00 -42.36
N TYR A 53 37.64 -13.14 -41.92
CA TYR A 53 37.14 -13.14 -40.55
C TYR A 53 35.95 -14.10 -40.44
N GLY A 54 35.97 -15.00 -39.47
CA GLY A 54 34.87 -15.89 -39.15
C GLY A 54 34.55 -15.81 -37.67
N VAL A 55 33.26 -15.74 -37.32
CA VAL A 55 32.82 -15.79 -35.92
C VAL A 55 32.73 -17.25 -35.51
N LYS A 56 33.46 -17.63 -34.45
CA LYS A 56 33.37 -18.95 -33.79
C LYS A 56 32.77 -18.77 -32.40
N ASN A 57 32.05 -19.78 -31.93
CA ASN A 57 31.37 -19.81 -30.63
C ASN A 57 30.20 -18.83 -30.50
N LEU A 58 29.34 -18.76 -31.53
CA LEU A 58 28.06 -18.06 -31.41
C LEU A 58 27.10 -18.96 -30.64
N GLN A 59 26.87 -18.62 -29.37
CA GLN A 59 25.95 -19.34 -28.49
C GLN A 59 24.64 -18.55 -28.40
N LEU A 60 23.57 -19.07 -29.00
CA LEU A 60 22.24 -18.52 -28.88
C LEU A 60 21.61 -19.04 -27.59
N ASN A 61 21.53 -18.18 -26.58
CA ASN A 61 20.79 -18.47 -25.36
C ASN A 61 19.37 -17.96 -25.54
N HIS A 62 18.40 -18.88 -25.47
CA HIS A 62 16.97 -18.53 -25.43
C HIS A 62 16.54 -18.39 -23.97
N SER A 63 15.92 -17.25 -23.65
CA SER A 63 15.32 -17.01 -22.34
C SER A 63 13.80 -16.96 -22.52
N LEU A 64 13.11 -17.96 -21.98
CA LEU A 64 11.66 -17.90 -21.83
C LEU A 64 11.33 -16.92 -20.70
N TYR A 65 10.70 -15.80 -21.05
CA TYR A 65 10.17 -14.86 -20.06
C TYR A 65 8.72 -15.20 -19.72
N GLU A 66 8.43 -15.28 -18.43
CA GLU A 66 7.06 -15.46 -17.93
C GLU A 66 6.15 -14.31 -18.37
N GLN A 67 4.87 -14.60 -18.63
CA GLN A 67 3.91 -13.57 -19.06
C GLN A 67 3.51 -12.62 -17.92
N ALA A 68 3.72 -13.01 -16.67
CA ALA A 68 3.44 -12.17 -15.52
C ALA A 68 4.41 -12.45 -14.36
N GLY A 69 4.82 -11.38 -13.70
CA GLY A 69 5.49 -11.42 -12.40
C GLY A 69 4.54 -10.91 -11.32
N ILE A 70 4.50 -11.58 -10.17
CA ILE A 70 3.70 -11.15 -9.02
C ILE A 70 4.65 -10.92 -7.85
N PHE A 71 4.56 -9.73 -7.27
CA PHE A 71 5.24 -9.37 -6.05
C PHE A 71 4.21 -9.00 -4.98
N VAL A 72 4.35 -9.56 -3.78
CA VAL A 72 3.54 -9.20 -2.62
C VAL A 72 4.47 -8.86 -1.48
N THR A 73 4.26 -7.70 -0.86
CA THR A 73 5.08 -7.29 0.28
C THR A 73 4.79 -8.16 1.51
N LYS A 74 5.77 -8.21 2.42
CA LYS A 74 5.49 -8.55 3.83
C LYS A 74 4.46 -7.54 4.40
N PRO A 75 3.74 -7.90 5.48
CA PRO A 75 2.91 -6.93 6.19
C PRO A 75 3.68 -5.66 6.53
N ILE A 76 3.08 -4.52 6.22
CA ILE A 76 3.59 -3.19 6.53
C ILE A 76 2.78 -2.70 7.71
N GLU A 77 3.43 -2.66 8.87
CA GLU A 77 2.86 -2.06 10.06
C GLU A 77 2.91 -0.54 9.94
N VAL A 78 1.76 0.10 10.19
CA VAL A 78 1.65 1.57 10.16
C VAL A 78 1.18 2.05 11.53
N GLU A 79 1.79 3.12 12.02
CA GLU A 79 1.38 3.75 13.26
C GLU A 79 0.19 4.69 13.06
N GLY A 80 -0.81 4.56 13.93
CA GLY A 80 -1.98 5.44 13.97
C GLY A 80 -3.20 4.87 13.25
N ASN A 81 -4.30 5.63 13.30
CA ASN A 81 -5.56 5.24 12.70
C ASN A 81 -5.59 5.69 11.23
N ILE A 82 -5.33 4.76 10.31
CA ILE A 82 -5.23 5.08 8.87
C ILE A 82 -6.61 5.31 8.29
N VAL A 83 -6.76 6.42 7.59
CA VAL A 83 -8.02 6.81 6.92
C VAL A 83 -7.92 6.62 5.43
N GLU A 84 -6.77 6.99 4.83
CA GLU A 84 -6.56 6.96 3.39
C GLU A 84 -5.16 6.42 3.09
N VAL A 85 -5.06 5.70 1.96
CA VAL A 85 -3.81 5.22 1.38
C VAL A 85 -3.71 5.69 -0.05
N SER A 86 -2.56 6.26 -0.41
CA SER A 86 -2.19 6.53 -1.80
C SER A 86 -0.86 5.87 -2.13
N LEU A 87 -0.59 5.70 -3.42
CA LEU A 87 0.59 5.03 -3.94
C LEU A 87 1.32 5.98 -4.88
N SER A 88 2.66 6.04 -4.80
CA SER A 88 3.48 6.63 -5.85
C SER A 88 4.55 5.65 -6.27
N THR A 89 4.85 5.58 -7.57
CA THR A 89 5.76 4.60 -8.16
C THR A 89 6.70 5.27 -9.14
N PHE A 90 7.84 4.63 -9.37
CA PHE A 90 8.71 4.89 -10.51
C PHE A 90 8.80 3.59 -11.30
N GLU A 91 8.34 3.65 -12.54
CA GLU A 91 8.09 2.49 -13.40
C GLU A 91 8.93 2.62 -14.66
N ASP A 92 9.47 1.49 -15.10
CA ASP A 92 10.12 1.36 -16.40
C ASP A 92 9.36 0.35 -17.24
N HIS A 93 8.86 0.82 -18.38
CA HIS A 93 8.19 0.00 -19.37
C HIS A 93 9.14 -0.18 -20.54
N PRO A 94 9.64 -1.40 -20.80
CA PRO A 94 10.59 -1.61 -21.87
C PRO A 94 9.95 -1.21 -23.20
N LEU A 95 10.54 -0.22 -23.85
CA LEU A 95 10.17 0.24 -25.18
C LEU A 95 10.95 -0.60 -26.19
N PHE A 96 10.24 -1.33 -27.04
CA PHE A 96 10.85 -2.07 -28.13
C PHE A 96 10.80 -1.21 -29.39
N ASN A 97 11.93 -0.62 -29.75
CA ASN A 97 12.12 0.00 -31.04
C ASN A 97 12.58 -1.07 -32.05
N GLU A 98 11.74 -1.27 -33.06
CA GLU A 98 12.10 -1.69 -34.42
C GLU A 98 13.00 -2.93 -34.59
N LEU A 99 12.39 -4.11 -34.52
CA LEU A 99 12.41 -4.99 -35.70
C LEU A 99 10.94 -5.06 -36.18
N ASP A 100 10.70 -4.72 -37.45
CA ASP A 100 9.38 -4.74 -38.13
C ASP A 100 8.34 -3.63 -37.79
N GLY A 101 8.77 -2.48 -37.23
CA GLY A 101 7.96 -1.24 -37.28
C GLY A 101 6.74 -1.15 -36.33
N MET A 102 6.65 -1.99 -35.31
CA MET A 102 5.64 -1.86 -34.24
C MET A 102 6.31 -1.44 -32.92
N ALA A 103 6.80 -0.21 -32.85
CA ALA A 103 7.07 0.43 -31.57
C ALA A 103 5.74 0.75 -30.90
N THR A 104 5.32 -0.08 -29.94
CA THR A 104 4.13 0.24 -29.15
C THR A 104 4.53 0.39 -27.70
N ASP A 105 4.16 1.51 -27.09
CA ASP A 105 4.13 1.72 -25.63
C ASP A 105 3.06 0.83 -24.96
N ARG A 106 2.54 -0.17 -25.67
CA ARG A 106 1.39 -1.01 -25.32
C ARG A 106 1.73 -2.50 -25.24
N VAL A 107 2.94 -2.83 -24.83
CA VAL A 107 3.35 -4.25 -24.72
C VAL A 107 3.29 -4.77 -23.28
N THR A 108 3.23 -3.87 -22.30
CA THR A 108 3.30 -4.19 -20.87
C THR A 108 2.31 -3.36 -20.06
N SER A 109 1.94 -3.87 -18.90
CA SER A 109 1.16 -3.13 -17.90
C SER A 109 1.63 -3.48 -16.49
N ILE A 110 1.49 -2.54 -15.56
CA ILE A 110 1.70 -2.79 -14.14
C ILE A 110 0.39 -2.54 -13.40
N GLU A 111 0.02 -3.49 -12.55
CA GLU A 111 -1.20 -3.41 -11.74
C GLU A 111 -0.83 -3.39 -10.26
N TYR A 112 -1.47 -2.48 -9.51
CA TYR A 112 -1.29 -2.35 -8.08
C TYR A 112 -2.58 -2.63 -7.35
N TYR A 113 -2.44 -3.35 -6.24
CA TYR A 113 -3.52 -3.64 -5.33
C TYR A 113 -3.01 -3.52 -3.91
N ILE A 114 -3.85 -3.03 -3.01
CA ILE A 114 -3.58 -3.04 -1.58
C ILE A 114 -4.56 -3.95 -0.87
N SER A 115 -4.12 -4.52 0.25
CA SER A 115 -4.99 -5.16 1.22
C SER A 115 -4.60 -4.74 2.62
N LEU A 116 -5.58 -4.76 3.53
CA LEU A 116 -5.41 -4.48 4.95
C LEU A 116 -5.49 -5.73 5.81
N GLU A 117 -5.73 -6.88 5.17
CA GLU A 117 -5.79 -8.18 5.83
C GLU A 117 -4.39 -8.77 5.97
N GLU A 118 -4.17 -9.40 7.12
CA GLU A 118 -2.91 -10.11 7.37
C GLU A 118 -2.71 -11.26 6.37
N ASN A 119 -3.79 -11.96 6.05
CA ASN A 119 -3.85 -13.09 5.12
C ASN A 119 -4.99 -12.86 4.11
N PRO A 120 -4.79 -12.01 3.10
CA PRO A 120 -5.85 -11.59 2.20
C PRO A 120 -6.33 -12.74 1.30
N SER A 121 -7.65 -12.92 1.24
CA SER A 121 -8.34 -13.70 0.24
C SER A 121 -8.42 -12.95 -1.10
N LEU A 122 -9.03 -13.58 -2.11
CA LEU A 122 -9.16 -12.99 -3.45
C LEU A 122 -9.89 -11.63 -3.44
N ASN A 123 -10.91 -11.51 -2.58
CA ASN A 123 -11.81 -10.34 -2.54
C ASN A 123 -11.29 -9.22 -1.63
N ASP A 124 -10.19 -9.45 -0.90
CA ASP A 124 -9.63 -8.48 0.04
C ASP A 124 -8.64 -7.52 -0.62
N TRP A 125 -8.41 -7.67 -1.92
CA TRP A 125 -7.52 -6.83 -2.71
C TRP A 125 -8.29 -5.70 -3.39
N VAL A 126 -7.88 -4.47 -3.12
CA VAL A 126 -8.44 -3.25 -3.72
C VAL A 126 -7.45 -2.68 -4.71
N SER A 127 -7.87 -2.46 -5.95
CA SER A 127 -7.05 -1.81 -6.97
C SER A 127 -6.74 -0.35 -6.61
N ILE A 128 -5.52 0.07 -6.88
CA ILE A 128 -5.07 1.46 -6.67
C ILE A 128 -4.20 1.90 -7.84
N LEU A 129 -4.33 3.15 -8.28
CA LEU A 129 -3.44 3.76 -9.26
C LEU A 129 -2.34 4.56 -8.56
N PRO A 130 -1.11 4.54 -9.10
CA PRO A 130 -0.09 5.48 -8.70
C PRO A 130 -0.52 6.92 -8.96
N GLU A 131 -0.25 7.80 -8.00
CA GLU A 131 -0.47 9.23 -8.07
C GLU A 131 0.09 9.81 -9.37
N GLY A 132 -0.70 10.68 -10.02
CA GLY A 132 -0.32 11.31 -11.29
C GLY A 132 -0.61 10.49 -12.55
N THR A 133 -0.95 9.20 -12.40
CA THR A 133 -1.38 8.36 -13.54
C THR A 133 -2.76 8.79 -14.01
N LYS A 134 -2.85 9.39 -15.21
CA LYS A 134 -4.11 9.89 -15.77
C LYS A 134 -4.90 8.81 -16.51
N ASN A 135 -4.19 7.97 -17.25
CA ASN A 135 -4.78 6.97 -18.14
C ASN A 135 -4.28 5.60 -17.73
N VAL A 136 -5.18 4.63 -17.71
CA VAL A 136 -4.80 3.22 -17.67
C VAL A 136 -4.44 2.82 -19.10
N LYS A 137 -3.21 2.33 -19.29
CA LYS A 137 -2.73 1.86 -20.59
C LYS A 137 -2.54 0.36 -20.58
N CYS A 138 -2.91 -0.27 -21.70
CA CYS A 138 -2.67 -1.67 -21.99
C CYS A 138 -3.17 -2.61 -20.87
N GLU A 139 -4.29 -2.31 -20.21
CA GLU A 139 -4.85 -3.23 -19.23
C GLU A 139 -5.33 -4.50 -19.94
N LYS A 140 -4.86 -5.67 -19.49
CA LYS A 140 -5.27 -6.95 -20.06
C LYS A 140 -6.69 -7.30 -19.64
N LEU A 141 -7.52 -7.61 -20.62
CA LEU A 141 -8.92 -7.97 -20.42
C LEU A 141 -9.05 -9.49 -20.24
N PHE A 142 -9.70 -9.89 -19.16
CA PHE A 142 -9.98 -11.29 -18.86
C PHE A 142 -11.48 -11.56 -19.03
N PHE A 143 -11.86 -12.07 -20.20
CA PHE A 143 -13.25 -12.31 -20.53
C PHE A 143 -13.84 -13.55 -19.80
N ARG A 144 -15.00 -13.36 -19.20
CA ARG A 144 -15.90 -14.41 -18.72
C ARG A 144 -17.11 -14.45 -19.65
N GLY A 145 -17.07 -15.36 -20.61
CA GLY A 145 -17.97 -15.29 -21.76
C GLY A 145 -17.57 -14.13 -22.67
N SER A 146 -18.43 -13.12 -22.78
CA SER A 146 -18.18 -11.95 -23.63
C SER A 146 -18.02 -10.64 -22.83
N SER A 147 -18.04 -10.72 -21.50
CA SER A 147 -17.81 -9.58 -20.59
C SER A 147 -16.44 -9.68 -19.90
N ALA A 148 -15.78 -8.54 -19.70
CA ALA A 148 -14.56 -8.42 -18.90
C ALA A 148 -14.67 -7.24 -17.93
N GLU A 149 -14.37 -7.48 -16.65
CA GLU A 149 -14.33 -6.45 -15.62
C GLU A 149 -13.06 -5.60 -15.75
N LEU A 150 -13.19 -4.30 -15.46
CA LEU A 150 -12.07 -3.36 -15.39
C LEU A 150 -11.66 -3.13 -13.94
N ARG A 151 -10.37 -2.87 -13.70
CA ARG A 151 -9.87 -2.54 -12.34
C ARG A 151 -10.46 -1.23 -11.80
N PHE A 152 -10.72 -0.28 -12.67
CA PHE A 152 -11.33 1.01 -12.34
C PHE A 152 -12.51 1.27 -13.26
N HIS A 153 -13.53 1.98 -12.76
CA HIS A 153 -14.62 2.40 -13.62
C HIS A 153 -14.09 3.37 -14.65
N ALA A 154 -14.32 3.11 -15.94
CA ALA A 154 -13.93 4.00 -17.01
C ALA A 154 -14.87 5.22 -17.12
N ASP A 155 -14.33 6.36 -17.53
CA ASP A 155 -15.12 7.49 -17.98
C ASP A 155 -15.69 7.18 -19.38
N ILE A 156 -16.94 6.73 -19.40
CA ILE A 156 -17.64 6.36 -20.62
C ILE A 156 -17.89 7.55 -21.56
N SER A 157 -17.71 8.79 -21.10
CA SER A 157 -17.87 9.99 -21.92
C SER A 157 -16.59 10.37 -22.68
N ASP A 158 -15.44 9.83 -22.28
CA ASP A 158 -14.15 10.06 -22.93
C ASP A 158 -13.87 8.99 -24.00
N GLU A 159 -14.62 9.09 -25.11
CA GLU A 159 -14.50 8.12 -26.20
C GLU A 159 -13.16 8.22 -26.94
N ASP A 160 -12.55 9.42 -26.99
CA ASP A 160 -11.30 9.66 -27.72
C ASP A 160 -10.09 8.98 -27.05
N ASN A 161 -10.11 8.88 -25.72
CA ASN A 161 -9.06 8.23 -24.94
C ASN A 161 -9.36 6.77 -24.60
N THR A 162 -10.53 6.25 -24.99
CA THR A 162 -10.89 4.85 -24.76
C THR A 162 -10.69 4.00 -26.02
N LYS A 163 -9.79 3.03 -25.96
CA LYS A 163 -9.46 2.18 -27.12
C LYS A 163 -9.28 0.72 -26.69
N VAL A 164 -9.93 -0.20 -27.40
CA VAL A 164 -9.81 -1.64 -27.18
C VAL A 164 -9.03 -2.28 -28.33
N TYR A 165 -8.17 -3.23 -28.01
CA TYR A 165 -7.26 -3.87 -28.96
C TYR A 165 -7.38 -5.38 -28.85
N ARG A 166 -7.20 -6.05 -29.99
CA ARG A 166 -7.05 -7.50 -30.09
C ARG A 166 -5.71 -7.78 -30.76
N ASN A 167 -4.81 -8.47 -30.07
CA ASN A 167 -3.45 -8.75 -30.52
C ASN A 167 -2.72 -7.48 -30.99
N ASN A 168 -2.81 -6.40 -30.20
CA ASN A 168 -2.30 -5.05 -30.50
C ASN A 168 -2.92 -4.33 -31.71
N ILE A 169 -3.95 -4.90 -32.34
CA ILE A 169 -4.69 -4.25 -33.42
C ILE A 169 -5.92 -3.56 -32.82
N LEU A 170 -6.10 -2.27 -33.13
CA LEU A 170 -7.24 -1.49 -32.68
C LEU A 170 -8.55 -2.12 -33.19
N MET A 171 -9.50 -2.35 -32.28
CA MET A 171 -10.82 -2.85 -32.60
C MET A 171 -11.76 -1.71 -33.00
N ASN A 172 -12.76 -2.01 -33.85
CA ASN A 172 -13.78 -1.03 -34.16
C ASN A 172 -14.65 -0.75 -32.94
N ARG A 173 -15.10 0.50 -32.79
CA ARG A 173 -15.98 0.92 -31.69
C ARG A 173 -17.30 0.16 -31.66
N SER A 174 -17.81 -0.30 -32.81
CA SER A 174 -19.03 -1.12 -32.91
C SER A 174 -18.90 -2.51 -32.30
N ASP A 175 -17.67 -2.99 -32.11
CA ASP A 175 -17.40 -4.38 -31.72
C ASP A 175 -17.38 -4.57 -30.19
N TRP A 176 -17.48 -3.47 -29.43
CA TRP A 176 -17.46 -3.48 -27.97
C TRP A 176 -18.17 -2.27 -27.37
N TYR A 177 -18.69 -2.42 -26.16
CA TYR A 177 -19.31 -1.32 -25.42
C TYR A 177 -19.09 -1.46 -23.91
N PHE A 178 -19.21 -0.36 -23.18
CA PHE A 178 -19.15 -0.37 -21.72
C PHE A 178 -20.45 -0.87 -21.12
N THR A 179 -20.35 -1.63 -20.04
CA THR A 179 -21.46 -2.04 -19.18
C THR A 179 -21.24 -1.51 -17.76
N GLU A 180 -22.26 -1.61 -16.90
CA GLU A 180 -22.13 -1.32 -15.46
C GLU A 180 -21.53 0.06 -15.16
N ARG A 181 -21.95 1.09 -15.92
CA ARG A 181 -21.44 2.47 -15.78
C ARG A 181 -19.91 2.56 -15.90
N GLY A 182 -19.31 1.75 -16.77
CA GLY A 182 -17.88 1.74 -17.03
C GLY A 182 -17.09 0.77 -16.16
N ALA A 183 -17.73 -0.05 -15.31
CA ALA A 183 -17.03 -1.07 -14.53
C ALA A 183 -16.57 -2.28 -15.36
N ALA A 184 -17.18 -2.50 -16.52
CA ALA A 184 -16.89 -3.64 -17.38
C ALA A 184 -17.04 -3.27 -18.86
N ILE A 185 -16.47 -4.10 -19.72
CA ILE A 185 -16.70 -4.06 -21.16
C ILE A 185 -17.37 -5.34 -21.63
N GLN A 186 -18.06 -5.23 -22.76
CA GLN A 186 -18.78 -6.32 -23.38
C GLN A 186 -18.47 -6.33 -24.88
N LEU A 187 -18.07 -7.49 -25.42
CA LEU A 187 -17.89 -7.65 -26.87
C LEU A 187 -19.25 -7.86 -27.54
N ALA A 188 -19.46 -7.16 -28.65
CA ALA A 188 -20.56 -7.38 -29.57
C ALA A 188 -20.28 -8.53 -30.56
N VAL A 189 -19.01 -8.91 -30.69
CA VAL A 189 -18.53 -10.05 -31.49
C VAL A 189 -18.16 -11.24 -30.59
N PRO A 190 -18.19 -12.48 -31.11
CA PRO A 190 -17.71 -13.64 -30.36
C PRO A 190 -16.28 -13.47 -29.87
N HIS A 191 -16.05 -13.76 -28.59
CA HIS A 191 -14.73 -13.74 -27.97
C HIS A 191 -13.85 -14.85 -28.55
N ASP A 192 -12.63 -14.50 -28.99
CA ASP A 192 -11.61 -15.47 -29.41
C ASP A 192 -10.65 -15.75 -28.25
N ASN A 193 -10.77 -16.95 -27.68
CA ASN A 193 -9.96 -17.39 -26.53
C ASN A 193 -8.44 -17.46 -26.83
N SER A 194 -8.02 -17.47 -28.09
CA SER A 194 -6.60 -17.47 -28.47
C SER A 194 -5.99 -16.08 -28.55
N SER A 195 -6.82 -15.03 -28.57
CA SER A 195 -6.40 -13.65 -28.71
C SER A 195 -6.13 -12.98 -27.36
N ILE A 196 -5.21 -12.03 -27.35
CA ILE A 196 -4.96 -11.15 -26.22
C ILE A 196 -5.72 -9.85 -26.44
N TYR A 197 -6.61 -9.53 -25.52
CA TYR A 197 -7.36 -8.28 -25.54
C TYR A 197 -6.81 -7.30 -24.50
N THR A 198 -6.66 -6.05 -24.89
CA THR A 198 -6.23 -4.96 -24.00
C THR A 198 -7.08 -3.72 -24.17
N ILE A 199 -7.11 -2.87 -23.15
CA ILE A 199 -7.83 -1.60 -23.17
C ILE A 199 -6.97 -0.46 -22.65
N ASP A 200 -7.15 0.72 -23.25
CA ASP A 200 -6.78 2.00 -22.67
C ASP A 200 -8.04 2.77 -22.30
N TYR A 201 -8.03 3.45 -21.15
CA TYR A 201 -9.15 4.27 -20.70
C TYR A 201 -8.73 5.28 -19.64
N VAL A 202 -9.55 6.31 -19.48
CA VAL A 202 -9.48 7.27 -18.36
C VAL A 202 -10.37 6.75 -17.24
N PRO A 203 -9.88 6.59 -16.00
CA PRO A 203 -10.73 6.27 -14.86
C PRO A 203 -11.71 7.40 -14.53
N ASN A 204 -12.94 7.06 -14.18
CA ASN A 204 -13.96 8.01 -13.74
C ASN A 204 -13.78 8.39 -12.27
N ALA A 205 -12.92 9.37 -12.02
CA ALA A 205 -12.61 9.90 -10.69
C ALA A 205 -13.82 10.52 -9.96
N ASN A 206 -14.88 10.91 -10.69
CA ASN A 206 -16.09 11.46 -10.09
C ASN A 206 -16.96 10.37 -9.43
N LEU A 207 -16.88 9.13 -9.92
CA LEU A 207 -17.58 7.99 -9.34
C LEU A 207 -16.77 7.38 -8.19
N PHE A 208 -15.50 7.06 -8.45
CA PHE A 208 -14.60 6.46 -7.48
C PHE A 208 -13.20 7.03 -7.68
N ASP A 209 -12.56 7.46 -6.59
CA ASP A 209 -11.17 7.91 -6.62
C ASP A 209 -10.24 6.71 -6.84
N PRO A 210 -9.53 6.61 -7.99
CA PRO A 210 -8.65 5.49 -8.27
C PRO A 210 -7.27 5.63 -7.59
N TRP A 211 -6.89 6.84 -7.15
CA TRP A 211 -5.57 7.12 -6.57
C TRP A 211 -5.54 6.99 -5.05
N THR A 212 -6.71 7.11 -4.42
CA THR A 212 -6.84 7.07 -2.96
C THR A 212 -7.82 5.99 -2.51
N VAL A 213 -7.34 5.03 -1.73
CA VAL A 213 -8.20 4.04 -1.06
C VAL A 213 -8.57 4.53 0.33
N LYS A 214 -9.88 4.69 0.57
CA LYS A 214 -10.43 5.03 1.89
C LYS A 214 -10.61 3.76 2.72
N VAL A 215 -9.90 3.69 3.84
CA VAL A 215 -9.86 2.53 4.74
C VAL A 215 -11.20 2.32 5.45
N GLY A 216 -11.84 3.40 5.91
CA GLY A 216 -13.19 3.38 6.49
C GLY A 216 -13.46 2.24 7.49
N ASP A 217 -14.74 1.91 7.69
CA ASP A 217 -15.17 0.77 8.52
C ASP A 217 -15.04 -0.58 7.79
N ARG A 218 -14.82 -0.57 6.47
CA ARG A 218 -14.82 -1.78 5.63
C ARG A 218 -13.53 -2.60 5.76
N PHE A 219 -12.43 -1.95 6.14
CA PHE A 219 -11.09 -2.55 6.14
C PHE A 219 -10.34 -2.41 7.48
N SER A 220 -10.99 -1.87 8.51
CA SER A 220 -10.33 -1.62 9.79
C SER A 220 -10.92 -2.49 10.89
N LYS A 221 -10.07 -3.34 11.47
CA LYS A 221 -10.43 -4.11 12.66
C LYS A 221 -10.21 -3.25 13.89
N ARG A 222 -11.30 -2.87 14.56
CA ARG A 222 -11.23 -2.27 15.90
C ARG A 222 -10.78 -3.34 16.89
N VAL A 223 -9.70 -3.05 17.61
CA VAL A 223 -9.19 -3.91 18.67
C VAL A 223 -9.24 -3.15 19.99
N ARG A 224 -9.89 -3.74 20.98
CA ARG A 224 -9.89 -3.22 22.36
C ARG A 224 -8.52 -3.44 22.97
N LYS A 225 -7.90 -2.38 23.48
CA LYS A 225 -6.67 -2.40 24.24
C LYS A 225 -6.94 -2.02 25.68
N VAL A 226 -6.29 -2.74 26.59
CA VAL A 226 -6.17 -2.38 28.00
C VAL A 226 -4.68 -2.14 28.26
N GLU A 227 -4.34 -0.96 28.75
CA GLU A 227 -3.00 -0.62 29.21
C GLU A 227 -3.03 -0.27 30.70
N SER A 228 -2.03 -0.74 31.43
CA SER A 228 -1.89 -0.48 32.86
C SER A 228 -0.57 0.26 33.09
N PHE A 229 -0.63 1.31 33.89
CA PHE A 229 0.49 2.15 34.30
C PHE A 229 0.64 2.05 35.83
N PRO A 230 1.39 1.06 36.34
CA PRO A 230 1.50 0.80 37.78
C PRO A 230 2.07 1.97 38.57
N ASN A 231 2.98 2.72 37.93
CA ASN A 231 3.61 3.92 38.49
C ASN A 231 2.82 5.18 38.16
N GLY A 232 1.50 5.10 37.95
CA GLY A 232 0.66 6.26 37.70
C GLY A 232 1.03 7.07 36.45
N THR A 233 1.16 8.37 36.62
CA THR A 233 1.51 9.36 35.59
C THR A 233 2.96 9.83 35.75
N ASP A 234 3.51 10.43 34.70
CA ASP A 234 4.79 11.13 34.79
C ASP A 234 4.71 12.46 35.56
N SER A 235 5.87 13.13 35.72
CA SER A 235 6.00 14.41 36.41
C SER A 235 5.20 15.55 35.76
N ASN A 236 4.71 15.37 34.53
CA ASN A 236 3.87 16.34 33.83
C ASN A 236 2.37 16.00 33.95
N ASN A 237 2.00 15.08 34.85
CA ASN A 237 0.64 14.57 35.02
C ASN A 237 0.11 13.91 33.73
N THR A 238 0.98 13.26 32.96
CA THR A 238 0.61 12.64 31.70
C THR A 238 0.89 11.14 31.65
N ILE A 239 0.16 10.47 30.78
CA ILE A 239 0.40 9.09 30.37
C ILE A 239 0.48 9.05 28.85
N LYS A 240 1.44 8.31 28.31
CA LYS A 240 1.56 8.05 26.87
C LYS A 240 1.15 6.62 26.56
N LEU A 241 0.04 6.47 25.83
CA LEU A 241 -0.47 5.20 25.36
C LEU A 241 0.41 4.64 24.25
N SER A 242 0.49 3.30 24.17
CA SER A 242 1.27 2.61 23.15
C SER A 242 0.68 2.76 21.73
N LYS A 243 -0.62 3.03 21.59
CA LYS A 243 -1.33 3.25 20.32
C LYS A 243 -2.18 4.53 20.36
N TYR A 244 -2.60 4.99 19.19
CA TYR A 244 -3.53 6.11 19.05
C TYR A 244 -4.97 5.62 19.24
N PRO A 245 -5.71 6.12 20.24
CA PRO A 245 -7.11 5.79 20.41
C PRO A 245 -7.92 6.15 19.16
N PHE A 246 -8.70 5.20 18.67
CA PHE A 246 -9.61 5.39 17.55
C PHE A 246 -10.89 6.08 18.04
N VAL A 247 -11.29 7.11 17.29
CA VAL A 247 -12.53 7.87 17.53
C VAL A 247 -13.45 7.68 16.33
N ASP A 248 -14.59 7.05 16.57
CA ASP A 248 -15.67 6.91 15.59
C ASP A 248 -16.44 8.22 15.46
N TYR A 249 -15.95 9.11 14.59
CA TYR A 249 -16.60 10.39 14.35
C TYR A 249 -18.01 10.28 13.79
N LYS A 250 -18.41 9.14 13.19
CA LYS A 250 -19.81 8.96 12.77
C LYS A 250 -20.72 8.84 14.00
N GLN A 251 -20.30 8.08 15.02
CA GLN A 251 -21.05 7.94 16.27
C GLN A 251 -20.96 9.20 17.15
N VAL A 252 -19.81 9.87 17.19
CA VAL A 252 -19.69 11.16 17.90
C VAL A 252 -20.60 12.21 17.28
N ASN A 253 -20.73 12.23 15.95
CA ASN A 253 -21.51 13.24 15.23
C ASN A 253 -22.96 12.84 14.95
N SER A 254 -23.39 11.62 15.29
CA SER A 254 -24.77 11.16 15.01
C SER A 254 -25.81 11.82 15.91
N GLY A 255 -25.43 12.36 17.06
CA GLY A 255 -26.31 13.06 17.99
C GLY A 255 -25.90 14.52 18.24
N GLU A 256 -26.88 15.37 18.57
CA GLU A 256 -26.60 16.75 18.98
C GLU A 256 -25.88 16.81 20.33
N SER A 257 -26.19 15.87 21.25
CA SER A 257 -25.77 15.87 22.66
C SER A 257 -24.76 14.76 23.02
N TYR A 258 -23.81 14.45 22.14
CA TYR A 258 -22.76 13.46 22.46
C TYR A 258 -21.96 13.87 23.71
N ASP A 259 -21.80 12.93 24.64
CA ASP A 259 -21.01 13.07 25.87
C ASP A 259 -20.12 11.83 26.06
N PRO A 260 -18.78 11.98 26.09
CA PRO A 260 -17.85 10.85 26.21
C PRO A 260 -17.94 10.10 27.55
N ASN A 261 -18.72 10.59 28.51
CA ASN A 261 -18.90 9.96 29.82
C ASN A 261 -20.20 9.17 29.94
N THR A 262 -21.21 9.46 29.13
CA THR A 262 -22.57 8.91 29.30
C THR A 262 -23.16 8.31 28.03
N SER A 263 -22.61 8.65 26.85
CA SER A 263 -23.04 8.06 25.58
C SER A 263 -22.64 6.58 25.48
N GLU A 264 -23.33 5.84 24.60
CA GLU A 264 -23.01 4.43 24.32
C GLU A 264 -21.57 4.26 23.80
N TYR A 265 -21.17 5.13 22.86
CA TYR A 265 -19.81 5.15 22.35
C TYR A 265 -18.90 6.01 23.22
N ARG A 266 -17.83 5.38 23.76
CA ARG A 266 -16.82 6.03 24.60
C ARG A 266 -15.41 5.67 24.10
N PRO A 267 -14.68 6.61 23.49
CA PRO A 267 -13.37 6.33 22.91
C PRO A 267 -12.35 5.85 23.94
N ILE A 268 -12.39 6.40 25.16
CA ILE A 268 -11.43 6.10 26.23
C ILE A 268 -12.15 6.11 27.58
N ASP A 269 -11.97 5.01 28.31
CA ASP A 269 -12.33 4.87 29.72
C ASP A 269 -11.04 4.79 30.56
N VAL A 270 -10.98 5.54 31.66
CA VAL A 270 -9.84 5.53 32.60
C VAL A 270 -10.29 5.05 33.98
N PHE A 271 -9.57 4.08 34.54
CA PHE A 271 -9.77 3.58 35.89
C PHE A 271 -8.54 3.92 36.72
N LEU A 272 -8.74 4.31 37.97
CA LEU A 272 -7.67 4.36 38.97
C LEU A 272 -7.88 3.14 39.87
N THR A 273 -6.85 2.32 40.01
CA THR A 273 -6.90 1.05 40.76
C THR A 273 -5.70 0.93 41.67
N ASN A 274 -5.78 0.06 42.67
CA ASN A 274 -4.72 -0.14 43.67
C ASN A 274 -4.26 1.19 44.30
N GLY A 275 -5.20 2.11 44.46
CA GLY A 275 -4.93 3.47 44.89
C GLY A 275 -4.75 3.60 46.40
N ALA A 276 -3.97 4.59 46.79
CA ALA A 276 -3.96 5.15 48.15
C ALA A 276 -4.34 6.64 48.06
N ILE A 277 -5.50 6.91 47.45
CA ILE A 277 -5.97 8.27 47.16
C ILE A 277 -6.78 8.80 48.34
N VAL A 278 -6.37 9.93 48.89
CA VAL A 278 -7.05 10.61 49.99
C VAL A 278 -8.38 11.19 49.52
N VAL A 279 -9.43 10.92 50.28
CA VAL A 279 -10.79 11.43 50.08
C VAL A 279 -11.27 12.18 51.32
N GLY A 280 -12.47 12.77 51.25
CA GLY A 280 -13.07 13.52 52.37
C GLY A 280 -13.03 12.77 53.70
N GLY A 281 -12.69 13.48 54.78
CA GLY A 281 -12.54 12.88 56.12
C GLY A 281 -11.23 12.12 56.34
N GLY A 282 -10.23 12.30 55.46
CA GLY A 282 -8.89 11.72 55.62
C GLY A 282 -8.78 10.22 55.34
N LYS A 283 -9.84 9.62 54.79
CA LYS A 283 -9.86 8.22 54.37
C LYS A 283 -9.12 8.05 53.05
N THR A 284 -8.73 6.83 52.73
CA THR A 284 -8.22 6.48 51.41
C THR A 284 -9.23 5.67 50.63
N GLN A 285 -9.27 5.87 49.31
CA GLN A 285 -10.09 5.13 48.37
C GLN A 285 -9.19 4.40 47.38
N PRO A 286 -9.36 3.07 47.19
CA PRO A 286 -8.50 2.28 46.32
C PRO A 286 -8.87 2.34 44.84
N GLU A 287 -10.12 2.67 44.53
CA GLU A 287 -10.65 2.57 43.17
C GLU A 287 -11.49 3.78 42.78
N PHE A 288 -11.24 4.28 41.55
CA PHE A 288 -12.07 5.26 40.88
C PHE A 288 -12.43 4.75 39.48
N PHE A 289 -13.71 4.85 39.12
CA PHE A 289 -14.27 4.29 37.88
C PHE A 289 -14.69 5.41 36.91
N PRO A 290 -14.70 5.18 35.58
CA PRO A 290 -15.33 6.13 34.67
C PRO A 290 -16.79 6.36 35.06
N ILE A 291 -17.28 7.59 34.92
CA ILE A 291 -18.66 7.98 35.31
C ILE A 291 -19.71 6.99 34.79
N ALA A 292 -19.56 6.48 33.56
CA ALA A 292 -20.47 5.51 32.96
C ALA A 292 -20.69 4.23 33.79
N TYR A 293 -19.75 3.86 34.66
CA TYR A 293 -19.75 2.63 35.45
C TYR A 293 -20.17 2.84 36.91
N SER A 294 -20.40 4.09 37.34
CA SER A 294 -20.75 4.41 38.74
C SER A 294 -22.21 4.83 38.87
N SER A 295 -22.97 4.12 39.70
CA SER A 295 -24.36 4.46 40.00
C SER A 295 -24.53 5.63 40.98
N LYS A 296 -23.45 6.09 41.61
CA LYS A 296 -23.49 7.11 42.68
C LYS A 296 -22.67 8.37 42.39
N ASN A 297 -21.96 8.44 41.25
CA ASN A 297 -21.01 9.51 40.91
C ASN A 297 -19.90 9.76 41.96
N GLU A 298 -19.78 8.88 42.95
CA GLU A 298 -18.71 8.90 43.95
C GLU A 298 -17.51 8.15 43.39
N PHE A 299 -16.32 8.72 43.61
CA PHE A 299 -15.03 8.17 43.19
C PHE A 299 -14.99 7.86 41.69
N THR A 300 -15.14 8.91 40.88
CA THR A 300 -15.19 8.77 39.43
C THR A 300 -14.06 9.48 38.71
N THR A 301 -13.73 8.97 37.53
CA THR A 301 -12.92 9.66 36.52
C THR A 301 -13.84 10.21 35.43
N LYS A 302 -13.45 11.34 34.83
CA LYS A 302 -14.27 12.05 33.86
C LYS A 302 -13.45 12.50 32.65
N ASN A 303 -13.87 12.03 31.48
CA ASN A 303 -13.30 12.43 30.20
C ASN A 303 -13.85 13.82 29.82
N ARG A 304 -12.96 14.80 29.67
CA ARG A 304 -13.30 16.17 29.26
C ARG A 304 -12.97 16.46 27.80
N THR A 305 -12.50 15.48 27.05
CA THR A 305 -12.13 15.65 25.64
C THR A 305 -13.36 16.00 24.81
N ASP A 306 -13.33 17.14 24.11
CA ASP A 306 -14.35 17.49 23.13
C ASP A 306 -14.02 16.82 21.78
N TYR A 307 -14.55 15.62 21.59
CA TYR A 307 -14.38 14.85 20.36
C TYR A 307 -15.13 15.45 19.16
N LYS A 308 -16.08 16.37 19.36
CA LYS A 308 -16.92 16.89 18.27
C LYS A 308 -16.29 18.11 17.61
N THR A 309 -15.80 19.05 18.41
CA THR A 309 -15.23 20.31 17.91
C THR A 309 -13.71 20.38 18.04
N SER A 310 -13.09 19.42 18.75
CA SER A 310 -11.66 19.46 19.10
C SER A 310 -11.25 20.73 19.87
N LYS A 311 -12.20 21.43 20.49
CA LYS A 311 -11.92 22.57 21.35
C LYS A 311 -11.21 22.08 22.61
N ASP A 312 -10.15 22.78 23.00
CA ASP A 312 -9.45 22.44 24.23
C ASP A 312 -10.35 22.62 25.46
N ALA A 313 -10.27 21.67 26.39
CA ALA A 313 -11.09 21.62 27.58
C ALA A 313 -10.24 21.88 28.82
N PHE A 314 -10.66 22.85 29.63
CA PHE A 314 -10.09 23.06 30.95
C PHE A 314 -10.46 21.89 31.86
N LEU A 315 -9.44 21.36 32.55
CA LEU A 315 -9.60 20.33 33.57
C LEU A 315 -9.69 20.96 34.95
N ASN A 316 -10.66 20.53 35.74
CA ASN A 316 -10.80 20.93 37.13
C ASN A 316 -9.99 20.01 38.04
N LYS A 317 -9.35 20.61 39.04
CA LYS A 317 -8.59 19.85 40.06
C LYS A 317 -9.56 19.09 40.96
N TYR A 318 -9.20 17.85 41.30
CA TYR A 318 -9.94 17.08 42.28
C TYR A 318 -9.93 17.77 43.65
N SER A 319 -11.03 17.64 44.38
CA SER A 319 -11.21 18.26 45.69
C SER A 319 -11.83 17.28 46.68
N ILE A 320 -11.22 17.20 47.85
CA ILE A 320 -11.72 16.43 49.00
C ILE A 320 -12.75 17.20 49.84
N VAL A 321 -13.05 18.45 49.50
CA VAL A 321 -13.99 19.30 50.25
C VAL A 321 -15.42 18.77 50.05
N PRO A 322 -16.18 18.50 51.14
CA PRO A 322 -17.51 17.88 51.05
C PRO A 322 -18.49 18.57 50.11
N ASP A 323 -18.45 19.90 50.01
CA ASP A 323 -19.38 20.68 49.18
C ASP A 323 -18.79 21.11 47.83
N SER A 324 -17.62 20.60 47.46
CA SER A 324 -17.01 20.90 46.17
C SER A 324 -17.79 20.24 45.02
N ALA A 325 -17.93 20.97 43.92
CA ALA A 325 -18.43 20.43 42.66
C ALA A 325 -17.40 19.53 41.95
N TYR A 326 -16.14 19.52 42.39
CA TYR A 326 -15.00 18.89 41.71
C TYR A 326 -14.56 17.59 42.40
N LYS A 327 -15.48 16.63 42.53
CA LYS A 327 -15.25 15.33 43.20
C LYS A 327 -14.78 14.22 42.26
N THR A 328 -14.38 14.57 41.03
CA THR A 328 -13.99 13.61 39.99
C THR A 328 -12.60 13.92 39.50
N PHE A 329 -11.80 12.90 39.18
CA PHE A 329 -10.55 13.11 38.46
C PHE A 329 -10.82 13.35 36.99
N GLU A 330 -10.68 14.60 36.55
CA GLU A 330 -10.85 14.97 35.16
C GLU A 330 -9.58 14.69 34.35
N TYR A 331 -9.75 14.17 33.14
CA TYR A 331 -8.68 13.94 32.18
C TYR A 331 -9.10 14.37 30.78
N LYS A 332 -8.12 14.71 29.94
CA LYS A 332 -8.33 14.90 28.50
C LYS A 332 -7.34 14.08 27.69
N GLN A 333 -7.77 13.70 26.49
CA GLN A 333 -6.94 13.04 25.51
C GLN A 333 -6.37 14.07 24.53
N GLU A 334 -5.07 13.99 24.30
CA GLU A 334 -4.39 14.66 23.19
C GLU A 334 -3.59 13.61 22.42
N LYS A 335 -4.06 13.24 21.23
CA LYS A 335 -3.46 12.15 20.42
C LYS A 335 -3.44 10.85 21.22
N ASN A 336 -2.26 10.24 21.40
CA ASN A 336 -2.03 9.07 22.25
C ASN A 336 -1.61 9.42 23.68
N LYS A 337 -1.81 10.67 24.13
CA LYS A 337 -1.53 11.07 25.50
C LYS A 337 -2.81 11.32 26.26
N LEU A 338 -2.80 10.98 27.55
CA LEU A 338 -3.79 11.42 28.52
C LEU A 338 -3.15 12.43 29.45
N ILE A 339 -3.86 13.50 29.74
CA ILE A 339 -3.43 14.61 30.59
C ILE A 339 -4.39 14.71 31.76
N PHE A 340 -3.83 14.78 32.96
CA PHE A 340 -4.53 14.90 34.24
C PHE A 340 -4.16 16.23 34.92
N THR A 341 -4.85 16.54 36.02
CA THR A 341 -4.58 17.76 36.81
C THR A 341 -3.57 17.57 37.94
N GLU A 342 -3.22 16.31 38.22
CA GLU A 342 -2.23 15.93 39.23
C GLU A 342 -1.56 14.62 38.84
N SER A 343 -0.44 14.33 39.50
CA SER A 343 0.26 13.07 39.31
C SER A 343 -0.39 11.98 40.16
N PHE A 344 -0.43 10.74 39.67
CA PHE A 344 -0.74 9.55 40.47
C PHE A 344 0.52 8.79 40.90
N ASN A 345 1.66 9.48 40.87
CA ASN A 345 2.93 9.01 41.37
C ASN A 345 3.66 10.09 42.20
N ARG A 346 3.56 9.97 43.51
CA ARG A 346 4.14 10.91 44.46
C ARG A 346 5.65 10.88 44.49
N SER A 347 6.31 9.78 44.09
CA SER A 347 7.79 9.74 44.03
C SER A 347 8.36 10.65 42.95
N ASP A 348 7.56 10.98 41.93
CA ASP A 348 7.99 11.71 40.74
C ASP A 348 7.66 13.22 40.84
N LEU A 349 7.20 13.67 42.02
CA LEU A 349 6.93 15.08 42.30
C LEU A 349 8.14 15.77 42.92
N TYR A 350 8.47 16.95 42.40
CA TYR A 350 9.36 17.88 43.11
C TYR A 350 8.63 18.43 44.34
N TYR A 351 9.31 18.52 45.48
CA TYR A 351 8.77 18.86 46.82
C TYR A 351 7.87 20.11 46.90
N ASN A 352 7.86 20.96 45.87
CA ASN A 352 7.19 22.26 45.85
C ASN A 352 6.07 22.35 44.80
N GLU A 353 5.80 21.29 44.02
CA GLU A 353 4.85 21.32 42.91
C GLU A 353 3.67 20.35 43.12
N ALA A 354 2.47 20.93 43.07
CA ALA A 354 1.15 20.31 43.00
C ALA A 354 0.59 19.61 44.26
N THR A 355 -0.66 19.95 44.56
CA THR A 355 -1.60 19.14 45.34
C THR A 355 -1.70 17.76 44.68
N ASN A 356 -1.16 16.74 45.34
CA ASN A 356 -1.31 15.32 45.00
C ASN A 356 -2.11 14.65 46.12
N HIS A 357 -3.12 13.87 45.73
CA HIS A 357 -4.00 13.19 46.66
C HIS A 357 -3.59 11.74 46.90
N GLY A 358 -2.61 11.20 46.18
CA GLY A 358 -2.06 9.87 46.45
C GLY A 358 -1.44 9.21 45.22
N ASN A 359 -1.18 7.91 45.36
CA ASN A 359 -0.69 7.06 44.29
C ASN A 359 -1.81 6.18 43.75
N ALA A 360 -1.79 5.86 42.47
CA ALA A 360 -2.67 4.84 41.90
C ALA A 360 -2.08 4.24 40.61
N THR A 361 -2.47 3.01 40.32
CA THR A 361 -2.29 2.43 39.00
C THR A 361 -3.37 3.00 38.07
N VAL A 362 -2.95 3.64 36.98
CA VAL A 362 -3.89 4.10 35.95
C VAL A 362 -4.09 2.99 34.94
N VAL A 363 -5.34 2.57 34.74
CA VAL A 363 -5.72 1.57 33.74
C VAL A 363 -6.58 2.25 32.68
N VAL A 364 -6.18 2.12 31.42
CA VAL A 364 -6.83 2.79 30.29
C VAL A 364 -7.40 1.75 29.35
N HIS A 365 -8.70 1.83 29.10
CA HIS A 365 -9.38 1.02 28.11
C HIS A 365 -9.71 1.89 26.89
N TYR A 366 -9.27 1.49 25.71
CA TYR A 366 -9.53 2.22 24.48
C TYR A 366 -9.49 1.30 23.26
N ASP A 367 -10.10 1.73 22.16
CA ASP A 367 -10.03 0.99 20.90
C ASP A 367 -8.96 1.61 20.01
N TYR A 368 -8.31 0.82 19.17
CA TYR A 368 -7.46 1.32 18.09
C TYR A 368 -7.70 0.51 16.82
N LEU A 369 -7.34 1.06 15.66
CA LEU A 369 -7.41 0.32 14.40
C LEU A 369 -6.11 -0.46 14.19
N VAL A 370 -6.24 -1.78 14.04
CA VAL A 370 -5.14 -2.59 13.50
C VAL A 370 -5.24 -2.56 11.98
N THR A 371 -4.16 -2.15 11.32
CA THR A 371 -4.08 -2.17 9.85
C THR A 371 -2.72 -2.72 9.43
N ASN A 372 -2.73 -3.94 8.90
CA ASN A 372 -1.56 -4.57 8.31
C ASN A 372 -1.65 -4.41 6.81
N PHE A 373 -0.88 -3.49 6.23
CA PHE A 373 -0.96 -3.24 4.80
C PHE A 373 -0.11 -4.22 4.02
N ARG A 374 -0.63 -4.68 2.90
CA ARG A 374 0.13 -5.38 1.88
C ARG A 374 -0.05 -4.69 0.54
N LEU A 375 1.05 -4.53 -0.19
CA LEU A 375 1.02 -4.13 -1.58
C LEU A 375 1.23 -5.39 -2.43
N LYS A 376 0.36 -5.59 -3.41
CA LYS A 376 0.53 -6.55 -4.50
C LYS A 376 0.78 -5.79 -5.78
N VAL A 377 1.86 -6.13 -6.45
CA VAL A 377 2.26 -5.62 -7.76
C VAL A 377 2.19 -6.78 -8.75
N ILE A 378 1.48 -6.58 -9.86
CA ILE A 378 1.45 -7.54 -10.97
C ILE A 378 2.07 -6.87 -12.19
N LEU A 379 3.23 -7.37 -12.59
CA LEU A 379 3.94 -6.97 -13.80
C LEU A 379 3.42 -7.86 -14.92
N ARG A 380 2.91 -7.29 -16.01
CA ARG A 380 2.38 -8.08 -17.13
C ARG A 380 3.05 -7.74 -18.45
N LYS A 381 3.21 -8.79 -19.23
CA LYS A 381 3.42 -8.76 -20.67
C LYS A 381 2.09 -9.06 -21.35
N ASN A 382 1.63 -8.14 -22.19
CA ASN A 382 0.32 -8.22 -22.83
C ASN A 382 0.43 -8.52 -24.33
N VAL A 383 1.50 -9.23 -24.70
CA VAL A 383 1.77 -9.69 -26.06
C VAL A 383 2.23 -11.15 -26.05
N GLY A 384 1.99 -11.85 -27.16
CA GLY A 384 2.42 -13.24 -27.34
C GLY A 384 3.88 -13.42 -27.75
N ASP A 385 4.55 -12.36 -28.19
CA ASP A 385 5.93 -12.41 -28.70
C ASP A 385 6.94 -12.61 -27.57
N GLU A 386 7.79 -13.63 -27.66
CA GLU A 386 8.81 -14.01 -26.68
C GLU A 386 9.88 -12.93 -26.43
N LEU A 387 10.05 -11.98 -27.36
CA LEU A 387 11.09 -10.94 -27.29
C LEU A 387 10.82 -9.83 -26.25
N VAL A 388 9.58 -9.68 -25.79
CA VAL A 388 9.20 -8.64 -24.83
C VAL A 388 9.52 -9.07 -23.40
N VAL A 389 10.24 -8.21 -22.67
CA VAL A 389 10.54 -8.35 -21.24
C VAL A 389 9.38 -7.77 -20.41
N THR A 390 9.13 -8.31 -19.22
CA THR A 390 8.16 -7.73 -18.27
C THR A 390 8.58 -6.32 -17.85
N PRO A 391 7.61 -5.43 -17.53
CA PRO A 391 7.94 -4.11 -17.02
C PRO A 391 8.59 -4.21 -15.64
N MET A 392 9.21 -3.12 -15.18
CA MET A 392 9.87 -3.05 -13.89
C MET A 392 9.29 -1.93 -13.02
N VAL A 393 9.26 -2.17 -11.71
CA VAL A 393 9.04 -1.12 -10.70
C VAL A 393 10.36 -0.89 -9.99
N ASP A 394 10.98 0.25 -10.25
CA ASP A 394 12.24 0.66 -9.61
C ASP A 394 12.03 1.00 -8.13
N SER A 395 10.93 1.73 -7.86
CA SER A 395 10.59 2.11 -6.50
C SER A 395 9.09 2.33 -6.35
N TYR A 396 8.61 2.12 -5.13
CA TYR A 396 7.24 2.45 -4.73
C TYR A 396 7.24 3.10 -3.34
N GLN A 397 6.23 3.92 -3.09
CA GLN A 397 5.97 4.51 -1.78
C GLN A 397 4.46 4.49 -1.52
N LEU A 398 4.07 3.81 -0.45
CA LEU A 398 2.73 3.97 0.11
C LEU A 398 2.73 5.19 1.04
N LYS A 399 1.77 6.09 0.83
CA LYS A 399 1.56 7.27 1.67
C LYS A 399 0.28 7.05 2.45
N PHE A 400 0.38 7.20 3.76
CA PHE A 400 -0.73 6.95 4.68
C PHE A 400 -1.20 8.27 5.28
N LYS A 401 -2.50 8.53 5.17
CA LYS A 401 -3.14 9.61 5.90
C LYS A 401 -3.68 9.06 7.22
N VAL A 402 -3.02 9.47 8.29
CA VAL A 402 -3.38 9.12 9.67
C VAL A 402 -4.33 10.16 10.25
N MET A 403 -5.38 9.70 10.92
CA MET A 403 -6.11 10.51 11.89
C MET A 403 -5.26 10.56 13.16
N LYS A 404 -4.87 11.77 13.58
CA LYS A 404 -4.02 12.01 14.75
C LYS A 404 -4.82 12.51 15.93
#